data_AF-F4X2X9-F1
#
_entry.id   AF-F4X2X9-F1
#
_cell.length_a   1.000
_cell.length_b   1.000
_cell.length_c   1.000
_cell.angle_alpha   90.00
_cell.angle_beta   90.00
_cell.angle_gamma   90.00
#
_symmetry.space_group_name_H-M   'P 1'
#
loop_
_entity.id
_entity.type
_entity.pdbx_description
1 polymer ?
#
loop_
_entity_poly.entity_id
_entity_poly.type
_entity_poly.pdbx_seq_one_letter_code
_entity_poly.pdbx_strand_id
1 'polypeptide(L)' 'MNEKIEQRICLKFCIANRISCAESLKMLQKAYGESTLSKTRAYEWYSALKSGRDVVKVDQKSK' A
#
# COMPACT_ATOMS: atom_id res chain seq x y z
N MET A 1 7.18 3.86 -13.29
CA MET A 1 6.20 3.13 -12.45
C MET A 1 5.45 4.19 -11.66
N ASN A 2 4.13 4.05 -11.45
CA ASN A 2 3.33 5.11 -10.81
C ASN A 2 3.55 5.02 -9.30
N GLU A 3 4.09 6.05 -8.66
CA GLU A 3 4.46 6.05 -7.22
C GLU A 3 3.28 5.62 -6.32
N LYS A 4 2.05 5.97 -6.70
CA LYS A 4 0.83 5.51 -6.00
C LYS A 4 0.62 3.99 -6.06
N ILE A 5 1.03 3.34 -7.15
CA ILE A 5 0.97 1.88 -7.29
C ILE A 5 2.07 1.23 -6.43
N GLU A 6 3.28 1.79 -6.42
CA GLU A 6 4.39 1.30 -5.59
C GLU A 6 4.04 1.35 -4.10
N GLN A 7 3.51 2.48 -3.62
CA GLN A 7 3.06 2.62 -2.24
C GLN A 7 2.01 1.58 -1.85
N ARG A 8 1.08 1.23 -2.76
CA ARG A 8 0.09 0.16 -2.52
C ARG A 8 0.70 -1.22 -2.49
N ILE A 9 1.69 -1.50 -3.34
CA ILE A 9 2.45 -2.76 -3.32
C ILE A 9 3.20 -2.89 -1.99
N CYS A 10 3.88 -1.84 -1.54
CA CYS A 10 4.54 -1.80 -0.23
C CYS A 10 3.56 -2.01 0.93
N LEU A 11 2.37 -1.38 0.88
CA LEU A 11 1.34 -1.57 1.89
C LEU A 11 0.82 -3.02 1.92
N LYS A 12 0.62 -3.64 0.76
CA LYS A 12 0.24 -5.06 0.64
C LYS A 12 1.32 -5.99 1.22
N PHE A 13 2.60 -5.69 0.96
CA PHE A 13 3.72 -6.40 1.56
C PHE A 13 3.72 -6.28 3.10
N CYS A 14 3.45 -5.09 3.64
CA CYS A 14 3.36 -4.90 5.09
C CYS A 14 2.24 -5.73 5.71
N ILE A 15 1.06 -5.79 5.07
CA ILE A 15 -0.08 -6.61 5.51
C ILE A 15 0.28 -8.10 5.51
N ALA A 16 0.94 -8.59 4.46
CA ALA A 16 1.38 -9.99 4.36
C ALA A 16 2.34 -10.37 5.50
N ASN A 17 3.15 -9.41 5.96
CA ASN A 17 4.07 -9.57 7.10
C ASN A 17 3.43 -9.23 8.45
N ARG A 18 2.10 -9.07 8.52
CA ARG A 18 1.34 -8.75 9.73
C ARG A 18 1.78 -7.45 10.42
N ILE A 19 2.39 -6.53 9.67
CA ILE A 19 2.78 -5.21 10.18
C ILE A 19 1.52 -4.36 10.31
N SER A 20 1.38 -3.65 11.44
CA SER A 20 0.20 -2.80 11.69
C SER A 20 0.08 -1.67 10.66
N CYS A 21 -1.13 -1.14 10.46
CA CYS A 21 -1.34 -0.01 9.55
C CYS A 21 -0.53 1.23 9.96
N ALA A 22 -0.35 1.46 11.27
CA ALA A 22 0.40 2.59 11.78
C ALA A 22 1.90 2.46 11.45
N GLU A 23 2.49 1.30 11.67
CA GLU A 23 3.89 1.03 11.32
C GLU A 23 4.10 1.02 9.81
N SER A 24 3.16 0.44 9.05
CA SER A 24 3.19 0.49 7.59
C SER A 24 3.21 1.94 7.08
N LEU A 25 2.38 2.81 7.65
CA LEU A 25 2.35 4.22 7.29
C LEU A 25 3.67 4.93 7.62
N LYS A 26 4.27 4.67 8.79
CA LYS A 26 5.60 5.23 9.12
C LYS A 26 6.68 4.78 8.14
N MET A 27 6.66 3.51 7.73
CA MET A 27 7.58 2.98 6.72
C MET A 27 7.39 3.68 5.37
N LEU A 28 6.14 3.88 4.95
CA LEU A 28 5.82 4.64 3.74
C LEU A 28 6.28 6.10 3.85
N GLN A 29 6.01 6.77 4.98
CA GLN A 29 6.45 8.16 5.22
C GLN A 29 7.97 8.31 5.14
N LYS A 30 8.72 7.32 5.64
CA LYS A 30 10.19 7.30 5.55
C LYS A 30 10.69 7.10 4.12
N ALA A 31 9.96 6.33 3.30
CA ALA A 31 10.37 6.02 1.93
C ALA A 31 9.95 7.08 0.90
N TYR A 32 8.75 7.66 1.06
CA TYR A 32 8.12 8.53 0.06
C TYR A 32 7.98 9.99 0.54
N GLY A 33 8.28 10.30 1.80
CA GLY A 33 8.26 11.67 2.33
C GLY A 33 6.88 12.33 2.17
N GLU A 34 6.87 13.53 1.58
CA GLU A 34 5.64 14.31 1.34
C GLU A 34 4.71 13.67 0.30
N SER A 35 5.24 12.82 -0.59
CA SER A 35 4.44 12.12 -1.59
C SER A 35 3.69 10.90 -1.02
N THR A 36 3.89 10.61 0.27
CA THR A 36 3.22 9.50 0.94
C THR A 36 1.70 9.65 0.96
N LEU A 37 0.99 8.52 0.84
CA LEU A 37 -0.45 8.45 1.07
C LEU A 37 -0.84 9.13 2.39
N SER A 38 -1.92 9.92 2.35
CA SER A 38 -2.48 10.49 3.58
C SER A 38 -2.89 9.38 4.54
N LYS A 39 -2.87 9.67 5.85
CA LYS A 39 -3.25 8.71 6.89
C LYS A 39 -4.62 8.08 6.61
N THR A 40 -5.63 8.87 6.27
CA THR A 40 -6.97 8.37 5.94
C THR A 40 -6.93 7.37 4.79
N ARG A 41 -6.25 7.71 3.68
CA ARG A 41 -6.10 6.81 2.53
C ARG A 41 -5.36 5.53 2.89
N ALA A 42 -4.27 5.61 3.65
CA ALA A 42 -3.53 4.43 4.07
C ALA A 42 -4.41 3.46 4.87
N TYR A 43 -5.24 3.96 5.79
CA TYR A 43 -6.15 3.14 6.59
C TYR A 43 -7.30 2.53 5.76
N GLU A 44 -7.88 3.30 4.83
CA GLU A 44 -8.87 2.79 3.86
C GLU A 44 -8.30 1.62 3.06
N TRP A 45 -7.13 1.83 2.43
CA TRP A 45 -6.46 0.81 1.63
C TRP A 45 -6.03 -0.38 2.46
N TYR A 46 -5.46 -0.17 3.64
CA TYR A 46 -5.05 -1.25 4.53
C TYR A 46 -6.22 -2.15 4.92
N SER A 47 -7.37 -1.55 5.23
CA SER A 47 -8.59 -2.30 5.57
C SER A 47 -9.16 -3.04 4.36
N ALA A 48 -9.19 -2.41 3.19
CA ALA A 48 -9.64 -3.03 1.94
C ALA A 48 -8.77 -4.24 1.54
N LEU A 49 -7.44 -4.07 1.59
CA LEU A 49 -6.43 -5.09 1.31
C LEU A 49 -6.52 -6.25 2.31
N LYS A 50 -6.67 -5.96 3.61
CA LYS A 50 -6.78 -6.97 4.66
C LYS A 50 -8.06 -7.79 4.55
N SER A 51 -9.17 -7.20 4.11
CA SER A 51 -10.43 -7.91 3.84
C SER A 51 -10.40 -8.76 2.56
N GLY A 52 -9.29 -8.82 1.83
CA GLY A 52 -9.19 -9.59 0.58
C GLY A 52 -9.96 -8.97 -0.59
N ARG A 53 -10.40 -7.70 -0.47
CA ARG A 53 -11.15 -6.98 -1.51
C ARG A 53 -10.26 -6.24 -2.51
N ASP A 54 -8.97 -6.55 -2.53
CA ASP A 54 -8.03 -6.00 -3.49
C ASP A 54 -7.59 -7.09 -4.47
N VAL A 55 -8.38 -7.22 -5.53
CA VAL A 55 -7.86 -7.67 -6.82
C VAL A 55 -6.94 -6.55 -7.30
N VAL A 56 -5.68 -6.57 -6.84
CA VAL A 56 -4.63 -5.83 -7.53
C VAL A 56 -4.52 -6.46 -8.90
N LYS A 57 -5.28 -5.94 -9.88
CA LYS A 57 -4.97 -6.13 -11.29
C LYS A 57 -3.61 -5.47 -11.51
N VAL A 58 -2.56 -6.23 -11.23
CA VAL A 58 -1.31 -6.07 -11.94
C VAL A 58 -1.72 -6.34 -13.38
N ASP A 59 -1.88 -5.27 -14.15
CA ASP A 59 -1.99 -5.38 -15.59
C ASP A 59 -0.68 -6.03 -16.05
N GLN A 60 -0.68 -7.37 -16.11
CA GLN A 60 0.29 -8.09 -16.91
C GLN A 60 -0.02 -7.69 -18.34
N LYS A 61 0.55 -6.56 -18.78
CA LYS A 61 0.93 -6.40 -20.17
C LYS A 61 1.97 -7.47 -20.46
N SER A 62 1.48 -8.69 -20.70
CA SER A 62 2.15 -9.64 -21.58
C SER A 62 2.36 -8.96 -22.92
N LYS A 63 3.54 -9.23 -23.47
CA LYS A 63 4.08 -8.77 -24.76
C LYS A 63 3.04 -8.68 -25.88
#